data_AF-A0A7K0X3D3-F1
#
_entry.id   AF-A0A7K0X3D3-F1
#
_cell.length_a   1.000
_cell.length_b   1.000
_cell.length_c   1.000
_cell.angle_alpha   90.00
_cell.angle_beta   90.00
_cell.angle_gamma   90.00
#
_symmetry.space_group_name_H-M   'P 1'
#
loop_
_entity.id
_entity.type
_entity.pdbx_description
1 polymer ?
#
loop_
_entity_poly.entity_id
_entity_poly.type
_entity_poly.pdbx_seq_one_letter_code
_entity_poly.pdbx_strand_id
1 'polypeptide(L)'
;MNAWLDGLSTLEVLLLVLTIVVGGSIASAIVGALLVRMGMHRPWVVRRASQLAYKLLGLIKRPLTIVVLDEVVAVIRTGHYTKNISDALVENHDELKALALEKVRADPNLRLVSRVPGYDTLVSEVSETVLRVVVDMLGDPRMDELVSDLLRNNLEQIRVAVREREHEAVGDHPPPDPVPPGAPRR
;
A
#
# COMPACT_ATOMS: atom_id res chain seq x y z
N MET A 1 18.04 -25.30 -1.68
CA MET A 1 19.08 -25.09 -2.71
C MET A 1 20.48 -24.83 -2.10
N ASN A 2 20.72 -25.21 -0.82
CA ASN A 2 21.97 -24.88 -0.10
C ASN A 2 22.78 -26.11 0.38
N ALA A 3 22.25 -27.33 0.22
CA ALA A 3 22.89 -28.56 0.71
C ALA A 3 24.25 -28.87 0.03
N TRP A 4 24.56 -28.24 -1.10
CA TRP A 4 25.87 -28.36 -1.77
C TRP A 4 26.92 -27.38 -1.21
N LEU A 5 26.48 -26.27 -0.59
CA LEU A 5 27.37 -25.28 0.04
C LEU A 5 27.80 -25.70 1.45
N ASP A 6 26.96 -26.46 2.15
CA ASP A 6 27.21 -26.90 3.53
C ASP A 6 28.28 -28.00 3.64
N GLY A 7 28.59 -28.69 2.52
CA GLY A 7 29.63 -29.73 2.45
C GLY A 7 31.02 -29.23 2.02
N LEU A 8 31.15 -27.93 1.68
CA LEU A 8 32.41 -27.32 1.24
C LEU A 8 33.19 -26.82 2.46
N SER A 9 34.47 -27.17 2.52
CA SER A 9 35.40 -26.62 3.51
C SER A 9 35.51 -25.10 3.34
N THR A 10 35.81 -24.38 4.42
CA THR A 10 35.98 -22.91 4.40
C THR A 10 36.97 -22.44 3.34
N LEU A 11 38.02 -23.23 3.07
CA LEU A 11 38.98 -23.01 1.99
C LEU A 11 38.38 -23.16 0.60
N GLU A 12 37.51 -24.15 0.39
CA GLU A 12 36.88 -24.39 -0.91
C GLU A 12 35.87 -23.30 -1.24
N VAL A 13 35.12 -22.81 -0.25
CA VAL A 13 34.25 -21.64 -0.40
C VAL A 13 35.07 -20.39 -0.75
N LEU A 14 36.20 -20.18 -0.07
CA LEU A 14 37.07 -19.03 -0.31
C LEU A 14 37.71 -19.09 -1.71
N LEU A 15 38.16 -20.27 -2.15
CA LEU A 15 38.69 -20.48 -3.51
C LEU A 15 37.61 -20.32 -4.58
N LEU A 16 36.38 -20.76 -4.32
CA LEU A 16 35.25 -20.59 -5.23
C LEU A 16 34.90 -19.11 -5.39
N VAL A 17 34.80 -18.37 -4.29
CA VAL A 17 34.59 -16.91 -4.31
C VAL A 17 35.74 -16.21 -5.03
N LEU A 18 37.00 -16.57 -4.72
CA LEU A 18 38.18 -16.02 -5.38
C LEU A 18 38.15 -16.29 -6.89
N THR A 19 37.79 -17.50 -7.31
CA THR A 19 37.70 -17.89 -8.72
C THR A 19 36.59 -17.12 -9.44
N ILE A 20 35.44 -16.91 -8.81
CA ILE A 20 34.35 -16.11 -9.37
C ILE A 20 34.78 -14.65 -9.51
N VAL A 21 35.41 -14.07 -8.48
CA VAL A 21 35.84 -12.66 -8.50
C VAL A 21 36.94 -12.43 -9.52
N VAL A 22 38.00 -13.26 -9.50
CA VAL A 22 39.13 -13.14 -10.43
C VAL A 22 38.70 -13.48 -11.84
N GLY A 23 37.96 -14.57 -12.03
CA GLY A 23 37.43 -14.98 -13.33
C GLY A 23 36.48 -13.94 -13.92
N GLY A 24 35.59 -13.36 -13.11
CA GLY A 24 34.70 -12.28 -13.52
C GLY A 24 35.46 -11.01 -13.93
N SER A 25 36.53 -10.66 -13.19
CA SER A 25 37.37 -9.51 -13.51
C SER A 25 38.14 -9.68 -14.82
N ILE A 26 38.75 -10.86 -15.03
CA ILE A 26 39.44 -11.21 -16.27
C ILE A 26 38.46 -11.23 -17.46
N ALA A 27 37.29 -11.85 -17.29
CA ALA A 27 36.25 -11.86 -18.32
C ALA A 27 35.79 -10.43 -18.67
N SER A 28 35.59 -9.58 -17.67
CA SER A 28 35.22 -8.16 -17.87
C SER A 28 36.30 -7.41 -18.67
N ALA A 29 37.58 -7.62 -18.35
CA ALA A 29 38.70 -7.02 -19.07
C ALA A 29 38.82 -7.52 -20.52
N ILE A 30 38.63 -8.82 -20.76
CA ILE A 30 38.66 -9.43 -22.10
C ILE A 30 37.49 -8.91 -22.94
N VAL A 31 36.28 -8.90 -22.38
CA VAL A 31 35.09 -8.37 -23.04
C VAL A 31 35.29 -6.89 -23.37
N GLY A 32 35.77 -6.09 -22.41
CA GLY A 32 36.09 -4.68 -22.63
C GLY A 32 37.11 -4.46 -23.74
N ALA A 33 38.22 -5.22 -23.74
CA ALA A 33 39.26 -5.12 -24.75
C ALA A 33 38.78 -5.56 -26.14
N LEU A 34 37.97 -6.62 -26.22
CA LEU A 34 37.41 -7.12 -27.47
C LEU A 34 36.38 -6.15 -28.06
N LEU A 35 35.54 -5.54 -27.21
CA LEU A 35 34.60 -4.48 -27.60
C LEU A 35 35.31 -3.23 -28.14
N VAL A 36 36.43 -2.83 -27.53
CA VAL A 36 37.24 -1.70 -28.02
C VAL A 36 37.94 -2.05 -29.34
N ARG A 37 38.49 -3.26 -29.45
CA ARG A 37 39.17 -3.75 -30.67
C ARG A 37 38.22 -3.86 -31.87
N MET A 38 36.93 -4.10 -31.63
CA MET A 38 35.88 -4.10 -32.67
C MET A 38 35.45 -2.69 -33.11
N GLY A 39 36.08 -1.61 -32.61
CA GLY A 39 35.79 -0.24 -33.05
C GLY A 39 34.42 0.27 -32.61
N MET A 40 33.80 -0.37 -31.61
CA MET A 40 32.43 -0.09 -31.23
C MET A 40 32.36 1.19 -30.39
N HIS A 41 31.91 2.29 -31.00
CA HIS A 41 31.80 3.58 -30.33
C HIS A 41 30.87 3.51 -29.10
N ARG A 42 31.26 4.24 -28.04
CA ARG A 42 30.59 4.36 -26.73
C ARG A 42 29.05 4.37 -26.69
N PRO A 43 28.28 4.92 -27.66
CA PRO A 43 26.81 4.93 -27.55
C PRO A 43 26.12 3.56 -27.69
N TRP A 44 26.69 2.56 -28.38
CA TRP A 44 25.99 1.28 -28.59
C TRP A 44 26.01 0.38 -27.34
N VAL A 45 27.16 0.28 -26.66
CA VAL A 45 27.32 -0.55 -25.46
C VAL A 45 26.47 -0.01 -24.31
N VAL A 46 26.46 1.31 -24.09
CA VAL A 46 25.63 1.95 -23.05
C VAL A 46 24.13 1.71 -23.31
N ARG A 47 23.69 1.78 -24.57
CA ARG A 47 22.29 1.50 -24.95
C ARG A 47 21.90 0.04 -24.76
N ARG A 48 22.80 -0.90 -25.06
CA ARG A 48 22.56 -2.34 -24.82
C ARG A 48 22.55 -2.67 -23.34
N ALA A 49 23.46 -2.08 -22.57
CA ALA A 49 23.53 -2.22 -21.12
C ALA A 49 22.27 -1.64 -20.45
N SER A 50 21.81 -0.46 -20.87
CA SER A 50 20.59 0.14 -20.33
C SER A 50 19.36 -0.70 -20.66
N GLN A 51 19.22 -1.20 -21.89
CA GLN A 51 18.12 -2.09 -22.27
C GLN A 51 18.13 -3.41 -21.48
N LEU A 52 19.29 -3.98 -21.22
CA LEU A 52 19.43 -5.16 -20.35
C LEU A 52 19.06 -4.83 -18.91
N ALA A 53 19.52 -3.70 -18.37
CA ALA A 53 19.16 -3.24 -17.04
C ALA A 53 17.64 -3.05 -16.90
N TYR A 54 16.98 -2.41 -17.87
CA TYR A 54 15.52 -2.26 -17.86
C TYR A 54 14.79 -3.60 -17.93
N LYS A 55 15.26 -4.57 -18.73
CA LYS A 55 14.69 -5.91 -18.77
C LYS A 55 14.86 -6.65 -17.44
N LEU A 56 16.04 -6.56 -16.83
CA LEU A 56 16.31 -7.15 -15.51
C LEU A 56 15.45 -6.49 -14.41
N LEU A 57 15.33 -5.16 -14.41
CA LEU A 57 14.45 -4.44 -13.51
C LEU A 57 12.99 -4.86 -13.70
N GLY A 58 12.54 -5.04 -14.94
CA GLY A 58 11.21 -5.56 -15.25
C GLY A 58 10.95 -6.96 -14.70
N LEU A 59 11.98 -7.81 -14.64
CA LEU A 59 11.90 -9.15 -14.03
C LEU A 59 11.83 -9.10 -12.50
N ILE A 60 12.53 -8.16 -11.87
CA ILE A 60 12.61 -8.03 -10.41
C ILE A 60 11.41 -7.23 -9.84
N LYS A 61 10.81 -6.33 -10.62
CA LYS A 61 9.67 -5.50 -10.18
C LYS A 61 8.54 -6.34 -9.60
N ARG A 62 8.23 -7.49 -10.21
CA ARG A 62 7.10 -8.36 -9.80
C ARG A 62 7.31 -9.05 -8.45
N PRO A 63 8.40 -9.82 -8.23
CA PRO A 63 8.69 -10.38 -6.91
C PRO A 63 8.76 -9.30 -5.83
N LEU A 64 9.33 -8.14 -6.17
CA LEU A 64 9.45 -7.04 -5.22
C LEU A 64 8.08 -6.51 -4.78
N THR A 65 7.15 -6.26 -5.71
CA THR A 65 5.79 -5.80 -5.37
C THR A 65 5.06 -6.80 -4.48
N ILE A 66 5.18 -8.10 -4.76
CA ILE A 66 4.53 -9.15 -3.95
C ILE A 66 5.11 -9.16 -2.54
N VAL A 67 6.43 -9.14 -2.39
CA VAL A 67 7.10 -9.13 -1.08
C VAL A 67 6.76 -7.87 -0.28
N VAL A 68 6.72 -6.70 -0.93
CA VAL A 68 6.33 -5.45 -0.27
C VAL A 68 4.88 -5.51 0.18
N LEU A 69 3.98 -6.04 -0.65
CA LEU A 69 2.58 -6.20 -0.28
C LEU A 69 2.44 -7.15 0.92
N ASP A 70 3.18 -8.26 0.94
CA ASP A 70 3.18 -9.19 2.07
C ASP A 70 3.62 -8.52 3.38
N GLU A 71 4.64 -7.67 3.32
CA GLU A 71 5.08 -6.88 4.47
C GLU A 71 4.00 -5.89 4.92
N VAL A 72 3.37 -5.16 3.99
CA VAL A 72 2.28 -4.22 4.31
C VAL A 72 1.09 -4.96 4.92
N VAL A 73 0.74 -6.14 4.43
CA VAL A 73 -0.31 -6.98 5.02
C VAL A 73 0.05 -7.39 6.45
N ALA A 74 1.31 -7.74 6.71
CA ALA A 74 1.78 -8.08 8.04
C ALA A 74 1.69 -6.90 9.01
N VAL A 75 2.08 -5.69 8.56
CA VAL A 75 1.95 -4.44 9.35
C VAL A 75 0.48 -4.10 9.59
N ILE A 76 -0.38 -4.23 8.58
CA ILE A 76 -1.79 -3.89 8.76
C ILE A 76 -2.44 -4.81 9.80
N ARG A 77 -2.04 -6.08 9.86
CA ARG A 77 -2.56 -7.06 10.85
C ARG A 77 -2.24 -6.72 12.31
N THR A 78 -1.26 -5.87 12.59
CA THR A 78 -0.86 -5.52 13.96
C THR A 78 -1.48 -4.22 14.48
N GLY A 79 -2.22 -3.48 13.64
CA GLY A 79 -2.81 -2.19 14.01
C GLY A 79 -4.17 -2.27 14.70
N HIS A 80 -4.47 -1.29 15.55
CA HIS A 80 -5.77 -1.07 16.21
C HIS A 80 -6.58 0.00 15.48
N TYR A 81 -7.33 -0.38 14.45
CA TYR A 81 -7.99 0.60 13.57
C TYR A 81 -9.24 1.20 14.19
N THR A 82 -10.03 0.40 14.91
CA THR A 82 -11.30 0.89 15.46
C THR A 82 -11.07 1.93 16.55
N LYS A 83 -9.98 1.79 17.31
CA LYS A 83 -9.54 2.78 18.29
C LYS A 83 -9.12 4.11 17.66
N ASN A 84 -8.34 4.08 16.59
CA ASN A 84 -7.96 5.31 15.89
C ASN A 84 -9.19 6.01 15.30
N ILE A 85 -10.18 5.23 14.82
CA ILE A 85 -11.45 5.77 14.32
C ILE A 85 -12.26 6.34 15.49
N SER A 86 -12.37 5.66 16.63
CA SER A 86 -13.10 6.18 17.80
C SER A 86 -12.51 7.49 18.29
N ASP A 87 -11.17 7.59 18.36
CA ASP A 87 -10.47 8.80 18.79
C ASP A 87 -10.76 9.97 17.83
N ALA A 88 -10.73 9.72 16.51
CA ALA A 88 -11.10 10.72 15.51
C ALA A 88 -12.58 11.13 15.57
N LEU A 89 -13.49 10.20 15.89
CA LEU A 89 -14.92 10.48 16.07
C LEU A 89 -15.17 11.35 17.31
N VAL A 90 -14.44 11.11 18.40
CA VAL A 90 -14.50 11.92 19.61
C VAL A 90 -13.97 13.33 19.35
N GLU A 91 -12.85 13.45 18.63
CA GLU A 91 -12.25 14.74 18.29
C GLU A 91 -13.18 15.62 17.43
N ASN A 92 -13.95 15.02 16.53
CA ASN A 92 -14.84 15.73 15.61
C ASN A 92 -16.33 15.62 15.99
N HIS A 93 -16.62 15.31 17.26
CA HIS A 93 -17.96 15.01 17.77
C HIS A 93 -19.01 16.07 17.39
N ASP A 94 -18.71 17.35 17.63
CA ASP A 94 -19.65 18.44 17.40
C ASP A 94 -19.93 18.68 15.90
N GLU A 95 -18.93 18.47 15.06
CA GLU A 95 -19.07 18.58 13.60
C GLU A 95 -19.90 17.41 13.04
N LEU A 96 -19.69 16.20 13.55
CA LEU A 96 -20.50 15.03 13.18
C LEU A 96 -21.96 15.18 13.61
N LYS A 97 -22.22 15.80 14.77
CA LYS A 97 -23.57 16.11 15.23
C LYS A 97 -24.27 17.12 14.32
N ALA A 98 -23.58 18.19 13.96
CA ALA A 98 -24.10 19.19 13.03
C ALA A 98 -24.40 18.57 11.66
N LEU A 99 -23.50 17.73 11.16
CA LEU A 99 -23.67 16.99 9.91
C LEU A 99 -24.86 16.03 9.97
N ALA A 100 -25.00 15.26 11.06
CA ALA A 100 -26.12 14.35 11.25
C ALA A 100 -27.46 15.11 11.24
N LEU A 101 -27.55 16.25 11.94
CA LEU A 101 -28.75 17.09 11.93
C LEU A 101 -29.07 17.62 10.53
N GLU A 102 -28.05 18.05 9.78
CA GLU A 102 -28.21 18.47 8.38
C GLU A 102 -28.77 17.35 7.50
N LYS A 103 -28.19 16.14 7.57
CA LYS A 103 -28.62 14.99 6.75
C LYS A 103 -30.00 14.49 7.14
N VAL A 104 -30.32 14.44 8.44
CA VAL A 104 -31.63 14.04 8.95
C VAL A 104 -32.72 15.03 8.53
N ARG A 105 -32.43 16.35 8.54
CA ARG A 105 -33.34 17.38 8.01
C ARG A 105 -33.57 17.27 6.50
N ALA A 106 -32.54 16.83 5.76
CA ALA A 106 -32.61 16.65 4.32
C ALA A 106 -33.29 15.32 3.90
N ASP A 107 -33.58 14.41 4.84
CA ASP A 107 -34.15 13.10 4.52
C ASP A 107 -35.63 13.21 4.09
N PRO A 108 -35.96 12.82 2.84
CA PRO A 108 -37.33 12.90 2.32
C PRO A 108 -38.33 11.98 3.06
N ASN A 109 -37.86 10.95 3.78
CA ASN A 109 -38.72 10.03 4.52
C ASN A 109 -39.22 10.61 5.85
N LEU A 110 -38.62 11.69 6.36
CA LEU A 110 -38.91 12.27 7.67
C LEU A 110 -39.94 13.42 7.65
N ARG A 111 -40.62 13.66 6.51
CA ARG A 111 -41.56 14.77 6.29
C ARG A 111 -42.71 14.89 7.29
N LEU A 112 -43.10 13.81 7.97
CA LEU A 112 -44.14 13.84 9.02
C LEU A 112 -43.60 14.17 10.41
N VAL A 113 -42.35 13.78 10.70
CA VAL A 113 -41.73 13.94 12.03
C VAL A 113 -41.13 15.34 12.20
N SER A 114 -40.70 15.98 11.10
CA SER A 114 -40.16 17.36 11.10
C SER A 114 -41.18 18.45 11.47
N ARG A 115 -42.47 18.12 11.62
CA ARG A 115 -43.52 19.05 12.04
C ARG A 115 -43.84 19.01 13.54
N VAL A 116 -43.19 18.13 14.30
CA VAL A 116 -43.43 17.99 15.74
C VAL A 116 -42.64 19.08 16.50
N PRO A 117 -43.27 19.83 17.42
CA PRO A 117 -42.54 20.78 18.26
C PRO A 117 -41.49 20.05 19.10
N GLY A 118 -40.25 20.53 19.10
CA GLY A 118 -39.11 19.89 19.78
C GLY A 118 -38.33 18.87 18.95
N TYR A 119 -38.62 18.73 17.65
CA TYR A 119 -37.90 17.83 16.74
C TYR A 119 -36.38 18.02 16.77
N ASP A 120 -35.90 19.26 16.70
CA ASP A 120 -34.45 19.53 16.70
C ASP A 120 -33.76 19.07 17.99
N THR A 121 -34.42 19.26 19.14
CA THR A 121 -33.92 18.78 20.43
C THR A 121 -33.89 17.25 20.47
N LEU A 122 -34.95 16.60 19.98
CA LEU A 122 -35.03 15.14 19.90
C LEU A 122 -33.94 14.56 19.00
N VAL A 123 -33.77 15.10 17.79
CA VAL A 123 -32.73 14.65 16.86
C VAL A 123 -31.35 14.89 17.46
N SER A 124 -31.11 16.04 18.08
CA SER A 124 -29.85 16.33 18.76
C SER A 124 -29.52 15.31 19.85
N GLU A 125 -30.46 14.99 20.74
CA GLU A 125 -30.28 14.01 21.82
C GLU A 125 -30.12 12.57 21.30
N VAL A 126 -30.89 12.20 20.28
CA VAL A 126 -30.77 10.87 19.66
C VAL A 126 -29.43 10.75 18.93
N SER A 127 -29.02 11.75 18.16
CA SER A 127 -27.73 11.76 17.46
C SER A 127 -26.56 11.72 18.45
N GLU A 128 -26.63 12.47 19.54
CA GLU A 128 -25.67 12.42 20.66
C GLU A 128 -25.55 11.00 21.21
N THR A 129 -26.70 10.38 21.52
CA THR A 129 -26.74 9.03 22.09
C THR A 129 -26.19 8.00 21.11
N VAL A 130 -26.57 8.07 19.84
CA VAL A 130 -26.09 7.14 18.80
C VAL A 130 -24.59 7.32 18.59
N LEU A 131 -24.09 8.55 18.53
CA LEU A 131 -22.67 8.81 18.33
C LEU A 131 -21.84 8.25 19.49
N ARG A 132 -22.29 8.45 20.73
CA ARG A 132 -21.65 7.86 21.92
C ARG A 132 -21.64 6.34 21.87
N VAL A 133 -22.77 5.71 21.56
CA VAL A 133 -22.86 4.25 21.43
C VAL A 133 -21.94 3.74 20.33
N VAL A 134 -21.86 4.42 19.18
CA VAL A 134 -20.96 4.04 18.08
C VAL A 134 -19.49 4.16 18.51
N VAL A 135 -19.11 5.23 19.21
CA VAL A 135 -17.76 5.40 19.76
C VAL A 135 -17.43 4.28 20.75
N ASP A 136 -18.35 3.97 21.67
CA ASP A 136 -18.17 2.89 22.64
C ASP A 136 -18.04 1.52 21.94
N MET A 137 -18.84 1.28 20.91
CA MET A 137 -18.77 0.07 20.08
C MET A 137 -17.44 -0.03 19.33
N LEU A 138 -16.92 1.08 18.79
CA LEU A 138 -15.62 1.10 18.12
C LEU A 138 -14.45 0.84 19.09
N GLY A 139 -14.61 1.22 20.35
CA GLY A 139 -13.67 0.89 21.44
C GLY A 139 -13.75 -0.56 21.94
N ASP A 140 -14.80 -1.31 21.59
CA ASP A 140 -14.99 -2.70 22.02
C ASP A 140 -14.03 -3.64 21.26
N PRO A 141 -13.31 -4.54 21.96
CA PRO A 141 -12.37 -5.46 21.33
C PRO A 141 -13.02 -6.38 20.27
N ARG A 142 -14.31 -6.68 20.38
CA ARG A 142 -15.04 -7.50 19.39
C ARG A 142 -15.24 -6.75 18.08
N MET A 143 -15.41 -5.43 18.12
CA MET A 143 -15.51 -4.61 16.92
C MET A 143 -14.14 -4.48 16.24
N ASP A 144 -13.05 -4.37 17.02
CA ASP A 144 -11.68 -4.39 16.49
C ASP A 144 -11.37 -5.72 15.77
N GLU A 145 -11.78 -6.86 16.34
CA GLU A 145 -11.68 -8.18 15.70
C GLU A 145 -12.48 -8.24 14.38
N LEU A 146 -13.74 -7.80 14.39
CA LEU A 146 -14.58 -7.76 13.19
C LEU A 146 -13.96 -6.92 12.07
N VAL A 147 -13.45 -5.73 12.39
CA VAL A 147 -12.81 -4.85 11.41
C VAL A 147 -11.49 -5.44 10.94
N SER A 148 -10.70 -6.05 11.84
CA SER A 148 -9.47 -6.77 11.50
C SER A 148 -9.76 -7.89 10.49
N ASP A 149 -10.83 -8.65 10.67
CA ASP A 149 -11.24 -9.73 9.77
C ASP A 149 -11.66 -9.21 8.39
N LEU A 150 -12.44 -8.13 8.35
CA LEU A 150 -12.79 -7.47 7.10
C LEU A 150 -11.53 -6.98 6.36
N LEU A 151 -10.60 -6.35 7.06
CA LEU A 151 -9.33 -5.89 6.48
C LEU A 151 -8.49 -7.08 5.99
N ARG A 152 -8.41 -8.18 6.75
CA ARG A 152 -7.70 -9.41 6.35
C ARG A 152 -8.23 -9.97 5.04
N ASN A 153 -9.55 -10.06 4.91
CA ASN A 153 -10.18 -10.57 3.69
C ASN A 153 -9.91 -9.64 2.48
N ASN A 154 -10.10 -8.33 2.65
CA ASN A 154 -9.81 -7.36 1.59
C ASN A 154 -8.33 -7.37 1.17
N LEU A 155 -7.40 -7.48 2.13
CA LEU A 155 -5.97 -7.57 1.85
C LEU A 155 -5.58 -8.85 1.10
N GLU A 156 -6.22 -9.98 1.43
CA GLU A 156 -6.02 -11.21 0.68
C GLU A 156 -6.51 -11.07 -0.77
N GLN A 157 -7.67 -10.43 -0.97
CA GLN A 157 -8.18 -10.11 -2.31
C GLN A 157 -7.19 -9.22 -3.09
N ILE A 158 -6.65 -8.17 -2.47
CA ILE A 158 -5.64 -7.30 -3.08
C ILE A 158 -4.39 -8.10 -3.44
N ARG A 159 -3.93 -9.00 -2.56
CA ARG A 159 -2.78 -9.88 -2.84
C ARG A 159 -3.01 -10.74 -4.08
N VAL A 160 -4.18 -11.37 -4.17
CA VAL A 160 -4.55 -12.20 -5.32
C VAL A 160 -4.61 -11.36 -6.60
N ALA A 161 -5.33 -10.23 -6.59
CA ALA A 161 -5.43 -9.32 -7.74
C ALA A 161 -4.07 -8.78 -8.21
N VAL A 162 -3.15 -8.51 -7.27
CA VAL A 162 -1.78 -8.10 -7.60
C VAL A 162 -0.99 -9.24 -8.25
N ARG A 163 -1.15 -10.47 -7.76
CA ARG A 163 -0.49 -11.65 -8.32
C ARG A 163 -1.03 -12.01 -9.70
N GLU A 164 -2.33 -11.82 -9.92
CA GLU A 164 -3.05 -12.12 -11.17
C GLU A 164 -2.98 -10.98 -12.20
N ARG A 165 -2.43 -9.81 -11.82
CA ARG A 165 -2.26 -8.61 -12.65
C ARG A 165 -3.54 -7.91 -13.07
N GLU A 166 -4.63 -8.10 -12.34
CA GLU A 166 -5.88 -7.37 -12.62
C GLU A 166 -5.70 -5.84 -12.53
N HIS A 167 -4.80 -5.39 -11.65
CA HIS A 167 -4.42 -3.99 -11.51
C HIS A 167 -3.63 -3.40 -12.70
N GLU A 168 -2.98 -4.22 -13.54
CA GLU A 168 -2.30 -3.74 -14.75
C GLU A 168 -3.30 -3.38 -15.87
N ALA A 169 -4.52 -3.94 -15.82
CA ALA A 169 -5.58 -3.66 -16.78
C ALA A 169 -6.28 -2.31 -16.53
N VAL A 170 -6.12 -1.73 -15.32
CA VAL A 170 -6.73 -0.45 -14.92
C VAL A 170 -5.99 0.75 -15.52
N GLY A 171 -4.83 0.55 -16.15
CA GLY A 171 -4.03 1.62 -16.76
C GLY A 171 -3.35 2.52 -15.73
N ASP A 172 -2.36 3.31 -16.17
CA ASP A 172 -1.73 4.31 -15.31
C ASP A 172 -2.79 5.30 -14.80
N HIS A 173 -2.81 5.55 -13.49
CA HIS A 173 -3.67 6.57 -12.90
C HIS A 173 -3.37 7.91 -13.60
N PRO A 174 -4.39 8.63 -14.13
CA PRO A 174 -4.17 9.97 -14.64
C PRO A 174 -3.49 10.81 -13.55
N PRO A 175 -2.57 11.72 -13.93
CA PRO A 175 -1.91 12.57 -12.96
C PRO A 175 -2.96 13.27 -12.10
N PRO A 176 -2.73 13.41 -10.78
CA PRO A 176 -3.69 14.01 -9.87
C PRO A 176 -4.10 15.39 -10.41
N ASP A 177 -5.40 15.68 -10.34
CA ASP A 177 -5.94 16.95 -10.83
C ASP A 177 -5.14 18.12 -10.23
N PRO A 178 -4.75 19.12 -11.05
CA PRO A 178 -4.02 20.26 -10.54
C PRO A 178 -4.85 20.93 -9.44
N VAL A 179 -4.20 21.20 -8.30
CA VAL A 179 -4.82 21.89 -7.17
C VAL A 179 -5.53 23.14 -7.69
N PRO A 180 -6.85 23.29 -7.48
CA PRO A 180 -7.59 24.43 -7.98
C PRO A 180 -6.95 25.74 -7.50
N PRO A 181 -6.84 26.77 -8.35
CA PRO A 181 -6.37 28.08 -7.93
C PRO A 181 -7.36 28.66 -6.91
N GLY A 182 -7.08 28.46 -5.62
CA GLY A 182 -7.96 28.82 -4.51
C GLY A 182 -7.98 27.84 -3.33
N ALA A 183 -7.32 26.68 -3.43
CA ALA A 183 -7.23 25.76 -2.30
C ALA A 183 -6.52 26.44 -1.10
N PRO A 184 -7.13 26.43 0.10
CA PRO A 184 -6.48 26.99 1.28
C PRO A 184 -5.19 26.21 1.57
N ARG A 185 -4.06 26.92 1.56
CA ARG A 185 -2.79 26.38 2.03
C ARG A 185 -2.91 26.29 3.55
N ARG A 186 -3.05 25.07 4.08
CA ARG A 186 -2.84 24.79 5.50
C ARG A 186 -1.34 24.75 5.77
#